data_AF-A0A924GMJ2-F1
#
_entry.id   AF-A0A924GMJ2-F1
#
_cell.length_a   1.000
_cell.length_b   1.000
_cell.length_c   1.000
_cell.angle_alpha   90.00
_cell.angle_beta   90.00
_cell.angle_gamma   90.00
#
_symmetry.space_group_name_H-M   'P 1'
#
loop_
_entity.id
_entity.type
_entity.pdbx_description
1 polymer ?
#
loop_
_entity_poly.entity_id
_entity_poly.type
_entity_poly.pdbx_seq_one_letter_code
_entity_poly.pdbx_strand_id
1 'polypeptide(L)' 'NARYRRAVRARGHFPTEQAALKCLYLVTRSLDPTGRGQTRWTMRWKPALNAFAITFADRWPAAETY' A
#
# COMPACT_ATOMS: atom_id res chain seq x y z
N ASN A 1 -9.42 -3.75 4.35
CA ASN A 1 -10.09 -5.01 4.77
C ASN A 1 -11.44 -5.24 4.04
N ALA A 2 -12.42 -4.32 4.09
CA ALA A 2 -13.74 -4.51 3.46
C ALA A 2 -13.72 -4.84 1.95
N ARG A 3 -12.86 -4.19 1.15
CA ARG A 3 -12.70 -4.48 -0.29
C ARG A 3 -12.24 -5.92 -0.55
N TYR A 4 -11.29 -6.44 0.22
CA TYR A 4 -10.84 -7.83 0.12
C TYR A 4 -11.98 -8.80 0.44
N ARG A 5 -12.72 -8.56 1.52
CA ARG A 5 -13.90 -9.37 1.87
C ARG A 5 -14.96 -9.36 0.77
N ARG A 6 -15.22 -8.21 0.14
CA ARG A 6 -16.14 -8.10 -1.00
C ARG A 6 -15.66 -8.92 -2.20
N ALA A 7 -14.38 -8.83 -2.55
CA ALA A 7 -13.80 -9.56 -3.68
C ALA A 7 -13.84 -11.08 -3.46
N VAL A 8 -13.52 -11.54 -2.24
CA VAL A 8 -13.58 -12.96 -1.88
C VAL A 8 -15.02 -13.47 -1.94
N ARG A 9 -15.99 -12.75 -1.35
CA ARG A 9 -17.42 -13.13 -1.41
C ARG A 9 -17.96 -13.20 -2.84
N ALA A 10 -17.56 -12.25 -3.69
CA ALA A 10 -17.98 -12.23 -5.10
C ALA A 10 -17.37 -13.37 -5.93
N ARG A 11 -16.17 -13.84 -5.57
CA ARG A 11 -15.49 -14.96 -6.25
C ARG A 11 -15.97 -16.34 -5.78
N GLY A 12 -16.28 -16.50 -4.49
CA GLY A 12 -16.64 -17.79 -3.90
C GLY A 12 -15.43 -18.68 -3.63
N HIS A 13 -15.56 -19.98 -3.89
CA HIS A 13 -14.49 -20.95 -3.70
C HIS A 13 -13.34 -20.73 -4.69
N PHE A 14 -12.10 -20.85 -4.21
CA PHE A 14 -10.91 -20.79 -5.05
C PHE A 14 -10.34 -22.19 -5.26
N PRO A 15 -9.99 -22.56 -6.50
CA PRO A 15 -9.46 -23.90 -6.80
C PRO A 15 -8.04 -24.14 -6.26
N THR A 16 -7.28 -23.07 -6.02
CA THR A 16 -5.93 -23.12 -5.44
C THR A 16 -5.65 -21.89 -4.58
N GLU A 17 -4.65 -21.99 -3.71
CA GLU A 17 -4.16 -20.84 -2.92
C GLU A 17 -3.61 -19.73 -3.82
N GLN A 18 -2.88 -20.09 -4.88
CA GLN A 18 -2.33 -19.13 -5.85
C GLN A 18 -3.44 -18.31 -6.54
N ALA A 19 -4.59 -18.93 -6.83
CA ALA A 19 -5.74 -18.22 -7.39
C ALA A 19 -6.32 -17.21 -6.39
N ALA A 20 -6.41 -17.58 -5.12
CA ALA A 20 -6.84 -16.67 -4.04
C ALA A 20 -5.86 -15.50 -3.87
N LEU A 21 -4.55 -15.79 -3.84
CA LEU A 21 -3.50 -14.76 -3.74
C LEU A 21 -3.52 -13.81 -4.93
N LYS A 22 -3.68 -14.32 -6.15
CA LYS A 22 -3.82 -13.48 -7.36
C LYS A 22 -5.04 -12.56 -7.25
N CYS A 23 -6.17 -13.06 -6.73
CA CYS A 23 -7.35 -12.22 -6.52
C CYS A 23 -7.07 -11.09 -5.53
N LEU A 24 -6.43 -11.39 -4.40
CA LEU A 24 -6.09 -10.38 -3.39
C LEU A 24 -5.09 -9.35 -3.94
N TYR A 25 -4.08 -9.82 -4.67
CA TYR A 25 -3.10 -8.96 -5.34
C TYR A 25 -3.77 -7.93 -6.26
N LEU A 26 -4.73 -8.36 -7.09
CA LEU A 26 -5.45 -7.46 -7.99
C LEU A 26 -6.33 -6.45 -7.22
N VAL A 27 -6.90 -6.85 -6.08
CA VAL A 27 -7.64 -5.91 -5.21
C VAL A 27 -6.71 -4.86 -4.62
N THR A 28 -5.51 -5.26 -4.21
CA THR A 28 -4.48 -4.31 -3.75
C THR A 28 -4.09 -3.34 -4.86
N ARG A 29 -3.80 -3.85 -6.07
CA ARG A 29 -3.36 -3.02 -7.20
C ARG A 29 -4.45 -2.03 -7.66
N SER A 30 -5.72 -2.38 -7.51
CA SER A 30 -6.87 -1.51 -7.86
C SER A 30 -7.22 -0.48 -6.78
N LEU A 31 -6.44 -0.35 -5.70
CA LEU A 31 -6.65 0.71 -4.70
C LEU A 31 -6.31 2.09 -5.24
N ASP A 32 -5.25 2.19 -6.04
CA ASP A 32 -4.86 3.44 -6.68
C ASP A 32 -4.32 3.17 -8.09
N PRO A 33 -5.21 2.85 -9.05
CA PRO A 33 -4.80 2.49 -10.40
C PRO A 33 -4.11 3.63 -11.15
N THR A 34 -4.25 4.87 -10.67
CA THR A 34 -3.69 6.08 -11.29
C THR A 34 -2.52 6.69 -10.52
N GLY A 35 -2.17 6.18 -9.34
CA GLY A 35 -1.15 6.75 -8.46
C GLY A 35 -1.50 8.10 -7.82
N ARG A 36 -2.67 8.68 -8.14
CA ARG A 36 -3.07 10.03 -7.67
C ARG A 36 -3.31 10.06 -6.16
N GLY A 37 -3.82 8.95 -5.61
CA GLY A 37 -3.97 8.79 -4.18
C GLY A 37 -2.61 8.85 -3.49
N GLN A 38 -1.66 8.03 -3.94
CA GLN A 38 -0.29 7.96 -3.43
C GLN A 38 0.36 9.34 -3.43
N THR A 39 0.33 10.07 -4.55
CA THR A 39 0.91 11.43 -4.64
C THR A 39 0.31 12.39 -3.60
N ARG A 40 -1.01 12.35 -3.42
CA ARG A 40 -1.70 13.18 -2.41
C ARG A 40 -1.30 12.81 -0.99
N TRP A 41 -1.13 11.52 -0.71
CA TRP A 41 -0.69 11.06 0.61
C TRP A 41 0.76 11.47 0.88
N THR A 42 1.70 11.23 -0.04
CA THR A 42 3.11 11.59 0.15
C THR A 42 3.31 13.07 0.48
N MET A 43 2.57 13.98 -0.16
CA MET A 43 2.62 15.42 0.16
C MET A 43 2.17 15.73 1.60
N ARG A 44 1.12 15.06 2.10
CA ARG A 44 0.60 15.26 3.46
C ARG A 44 1.54 14.74 4.54
N TRP A 45 2.35 13.73 4.23
CA TRP A 45 3.23 13.08 5.20
C TRP A 45 4.57 13.81 5.39
N LYS A 46 4.91 14.80 4.57
CA LYS A 46 6.20 15.51 4.64
C LYS A 46 6.56 16.04 6.04
N PRO A 47 5.66 16.68 6.81
CA PRO A 47 6.00 17.12 8.16
C PRO A 47 6.33 15.96 9.12
N ALA A 48 5.59 14.85 9.03
CA ALA A 48 5.84 13.67 9.85
C ALA A 48 7.16 12.98 9.48
N LEU A 49 7.47 12.91 8.18
CA LEU A 49 8.75 12.38 7.70
C LEU A 49 9.94 13.21 8.21
N ASN A 50 9.82 14.54 8.25
CA ASN A 50 10.85 15.40 8.83
C ASN A 50 11.04 15.14 10.33
N ALA A 51 9.96 14.96 11.08
CA ALA A 51 10.04 14.62 12.50
C ALA A 51 10.72 13.26 12.74
N PHE A 52 10.47 12.27 11.87
CA PHE A 52 11.15 10.99 11.92
C PHE A 52 12.62 11.07 11.56
N ALA A 53 12.99 11.88 10.56
CA ALA A 53 14.38 12.11 10.19
C ALA A 53 15.20 12.70 11.36
N ILE A 54 14.58 13.54 12.19
CA ILE A 54 15.22 14.07 13.41
C ILE A 54 15.26 13.01 14.52
N THR A 55 14.13 12.38 14.81
CA THR A 55 13.98 11.46 15.96
C THR A 55 14.77 10.16 15.78
N PHE A 56 14.94 9.72 14.53
CA PHE A 56 15.58 8.45 14.17
C PHE A 56 16.74 8.66 13.20
N ALA A 57 17.54 9.72 13.39
CA ALA A 57 18.61 10.13 12.48
C ALA A 57 19.53 8.96 12.06
N ASP A 58 19.96 8.11 12.99
CA ASP A 58 20.87 6.98 12.71
C ASP A 58 20.25 5.83 11.90
N ARG A 59 18.92 5.80 11.77
CA ARG A 59 18.17 4.75 11.07
C ARG A 59 17.37 5.28 9.88
N TRP A 60 17.34 6.59 9.69
CA TRP A 60 16.60 7.21 8.61
C TRP A 60 17.44 7.19 7.33
N PRO A 61 16.90 6.72 6.19
CA PRO A 61 17.65 6.72 4.94
C PRO A 61 18.08 8.15 4.58
N ALA A 62 19.34 8.30 4.19
CA ALA A 62 19.86 9.57 3.73
C ALA A 62 19.11 10.02 2.47
N ALA A 63 19.01 11.32 2.24
CA ALA A 63 18.35 11.87 1.05
C ALA A 63 18.97 11.37 -0.27
N GLU A 64 20.24 10.93 -0.23
CA GLU A 64 20.97 10.36 -1.36
C GLU A 64 20.52 8.94 -1.75
N THR A 65 19.77 8.28 -0.87
CA THR A 65 19.30 6.89 -1.07
C THR A 65 17.87 6.80 -1.62
N TYR A 66 17.24 7.94 -1.94
CA TYR A 66 15.86 8.06 -2.43
C TYR A 66 15.76 8.20 -3.95
#